data_AF-A0A7Y7ULB6-F1
#
_entry.id   AF-A0A7Y7ULB6-F1
#
_cell.length_a   1.000
_cell.length_b   1.000
_cell.length_c   1.000
_cell.angle_alpha   90.00
_cell.angle_beta   90.00
_cell.angle_gamma   90.00
#
_symmetry.space_group_name_H-M   'P 1'
#
loop_
_entity.id
_entity.type
_entity.pdbx_description
1 polymer ?
#
loop_
_entity_poly.entity_id
_entity_poly.type
_entity_poly.pdbx_seq_one_letter_code
_entity_poly.pdbx_strand_id
1 'polypeptide(L)'
;MKISIFASIGAQNLGDELILKNEIKLLKKEHGEDTRFRVFTYDKKNPFFLDDNVVYSEYFPIGIRKKRNIFRNLVNFFVFLFTTIRADLIVIGGGGIIYDEEVQSTKNPLDSWIFRRRFFRLFFKKVHFFRVGINIKNEINSKKVKKIFKNSYKIEVRDNYSFELLKSLGINSTIEKDPVFYDSGELTTKKSIIGTVSSYFFDKTLFTDFDLSGKKIGLAIRAGYFVEKSNISSRMEEGRIREVINYLVGEGAQVVLLPHSFHDSDDLANDFLFLTNFVGETGVSIKQDMNEVYETYKNKEIDICIAMRLHSIILSHVYEIPFIGLSYSTKTDEVLNELKK
;
A
#
# COMPACT_ATOMS: atom_id res chain seq x y z
N MET A 1 -10.48 -8.29 23.71
CA MET A 1 -9.91 -9.39 22.87
C MET A 1 -8.42 -9.14 22.62
N LYS A 2 -7.61 -10.16 22.34
CA LYS A 2 -6.19 -10.03 21.95
C LYS A 2 -5.97 -10.50 20.51
N ILE A 3 -5.60 -9.60 19.63
CA ILE A 3 -5.38 -9.86 18.20
C ILE A 3 -3.89 -9.73 17.88
N SER A 4 -3.34 -10.68 17.13
CA SER A 4 -1.99 -10.53 16.56
C SER A 4 -2.08 -10.35 15.05
N ILE A 5 -1.60 -9.21 14.56
CA ILE A 5 -1.65 -8.82 13.16
C ILE A 5 -0.28 -9.04 12.52
N PHE A 6 -0.25 -9.75 11.40
CA PHE A 6 0.91 -9.87 10.53
C PHE A 6 0.66 -9.02 9.29
N ALA A 7 1.21 -7.81 9.25
CA ALA A 7 1.05 -6.82 8.18
C ALA A 7 2.38 -6.53 7.46
N SER A 8 2.33 -6.16 6.18
CA SER A 8 3.51 -5.83 5.37
C SER A 8 3.90 -4.35 5.53
N ILE A 9 4.22 -3.92 6.76
CA ILE A 9 4.51 -2.51 7.10
C ILE A 9 5.95 -2.30 7.60
N GLY A 10 6.36 -1.03 7.72
CA GLY A 10 7.71 -0.64 8.14
C GLY A 10 8.73 -0.57 7.00
N ALA A 11 8.25 -0.33 5.77
CA ALA A 11 9.07 -0.10 4.58
C ALA A 11 8.94 1.34 4.05
N GLN A 12 8.47 2.27 4.89
CA GLN A 12 8.27 3.68 4.55
C GLN A 12 7.32 3.88 3.34
N ASN A 13 6.25 3.09 3.26
CA ASN A 13 5.21 3.20 2.24
C ASN A 13 3.90 3.66 2.89
N LEU A 14 3.43 4.87 2.54
CA LEU A 14 2.25 5.47 3.16
C LEU A 14 1.01 4.58 2.98
N GLY A 15 0.88 3.92 1.84
CA GLY A 15 -0.22 3.02 1.55
C GLY A 15 -0.33 1.86 2.53
N ASP A 16 0.77 1.15 2.73
CA ASP A 16 0.81 0.00 3.63
C ASP A 16 0.56 0.41 5.09
N GLU A 17 1.09 1.56 5.51
CA GLU A 17 0.84 2.11 6.86
C GLU A 17 -0.64 2.50 7.07
N LEU A 18 -1.27 3.11 6.06
CA LEU A 18 -2.69 3.46 6.12
C LEU A 18 -3.62 2.25 6.08
N ILE A 19 -3.23 1.19 5.37
CA ILE A 19 -3.97 -0.09 5.40
C ILE A 19 -4.02 -0.61 6.84
N LEU A 20 -2.88 -0.68 7.52
CA LEU A 20 -2.84 -1.16 8.91
C LEU A 20 -3.67 -0.28 9.85
N LYS A 21 -3.51 1.05 9.75
CA LYS A 21 -4.27 2.00 10.56
C LYS A 21 -5.77 1.76 10.46
N ASN A 22 -6.28 1.59 9.23
CA ASN A 22 -7.71 1.40 9.01
C ASN A 22 -8.18 -0.03 9.29
N GLU A 23 -7.34 -1.03 9.08
CA GLU A 23 -7.58 -2.40 9.52
C GLU A 23 -7.78 -2.47 11.04
N ILE A 24 -6.92 -1.81 11.83
CA ILE A 24 -7.07 -1.77 13.30
C ILE A 24 -8.39 -1.10 13.69
N LYS A 25 -8.75 0.04 13.06
CA LYS A 25 -10.03 0.72 13.33
C LYS A 25 -11.23 -0.16 13.03
N LEU A 26 -11.22 -0.87 11.90
CA LEU A 26 -12.30 -1.78 11.51
C LEU A 26 -12.39 -2.97 12.48
N LEU A 27 -11.27 -3.54 12.90
CA LEU A 27 -11.24 -4.64 13.88
C LEU A 27 -11.69 -4.18 15.28
N LYS A 28 -11.38 -2.94 15.69
CA LYS A 28 -11.94 -2.34 16.92
C LYS A 28 -13.46 -2.20 16.82
N LYS A 29 -13.97 -1.74 15.68
CA LYS A 29 -15.43 -1.67 15.44
C LYS A 29 -16.09 -3.06 15.49
N GLU A 30 -15.42 -4.10 15.00
CA GLU A 30 -15.93 -5.48 15.00
C GLU A 30 -15.85 -6.18 16.38
N HIS A 31 -14.77 -5.94 17.14
CA HIS A 31 -14.45 -6.71 18.34
C HIS A 31 -14.43 -5.90 19.65
N GLY A 32 -14.72 -4.60 19.58
CA GLY A 32 -14.74 -3.66 20.69
C GLY A 32 -13.46 -2.82 20.81
N GLU A 33 -13.61 -1.59 21.30
CA GLU A 33 -12.53 -0.59 21.45
C GLU A 33 -11.38 -1.06 22.37
N ASP A 34 -11.69 -1.89 23.37
CA ASP A 34 -10.71 -2.49 24.31
C ASP A 34 -9.91 -3.66 23.70
N THR A 35 -10.03 -3.88 22.39
CA THR A 35 -9.25 -4.90 21.69
C THR A 35 -7.78 -4.49 21.67
N ARG A 36 -6.92 -5.39 22.16
CA ARG A 36 -5.47 -5.21 22.20
C ARG A 36 -4.81 -5.88 21.00
N PHE A 37 -3.94 -5.15 20.33
CA PHE A 37 -3.26 -5.56 19.12
C PHE A 37 -1.78 -5.73 19.36
N ARG A 38 -1.22 -6.81 18.81
CA ARG A 38 0.22 -6.93 18.61
C ARG A 38 0.50 -7.01 17.12
N VAL A 39 1.20 -6.03 16.59
CA VAL A 39 1.45 -5.89 15.15
C VAL A 39 2.89 -6.29 14.85
N PHE A 40 3.08 -7.20 13.90
CA PHE A 40 4.40 -7.53 13.37
C PHE A 40 4.74 -6.60 12.21
N THR A 41 5.92 -5.95 12.30
CA THR A 41 6.43 -4.94 11.36
C THR A 41 7.91 -5.12 11.07
N TYR A 42 8.38 -4.61 9.93
CA TYR A 42 9.80 -4.54 9.59
C TYR A 42 10.51 -3.33 10.23
N ASP A 43 9.76 -2.30 10.62
CA ASP A 43 10.23 -1.18 11.44
C ASP A 43 9.31 -0.97 12.63
N LYS A 44 9.74 -1.45 13.81
CA LYS A 44 9.03 -1.25 15.07
C LYS A 44 9.41 0.03 15.79
N LYS A 45 10.44 0.76 15.33
CA LYS A 45 10.96 1.95 15.99
C LYS A 45 10.22 3.20 15.56
N ASN A 46 9.80 3.26 14.30
CA ASN A 46 9.11 4.41 13.73
C ASN A 46 7.73 4.00 13.15
N PRO A 47 6.79 3.53 13.99
CA PRO A 47 5.45 3.22 13.51
C PRO A 47 4.74 4.51 13.07
N PHE A 48 4.02 4.44 11.94
CA PHE A 48 3.21 5.57 11.46
C PHE A 48 1.96 5.80 12.31
N PHE A 49 1.29 4.71 12.70
CA PHE A 49 0.09 4.75 13.53
C PHE A 49 0.42 4.47 15.00
N LEU A 50 -0.13 5.26 15.91
CA LEU A 50 0.05 5.11 17.35
C LEU A 50 -1.32 5.02 18.03
N ASP A 51 -1.45 4.05 18.92
CA ASP A 51 -2.67 3.79 19.68
C ASP A 51 -2.31 2.99 20.95
N ASP A 52 -2.91 3.34 22.09
CA ASP A 52 -2.58 2.74 23.39
C ASP A 52 -2.81 1.23 23.43
N ASN A 53 -3.72 0.72 22.60
CA ASN A 53 -4.02 -0.70 22.51
C ASN A 53 -3.13 -1.45 21.50
N VAL A 54 -2.15 -0.78 20.88
CA VAL A 54 -1.29 -1.36 19.83
C VAL A 54 0.16 -1.47 20.29
N VAL A 55 0.71 -2.68 20.19
CA VAL A 55 2.13 -2.93 20.46
C VAL A 55 2.83 -3.46 19.22
N TYR A 56 3.83 -2.74 18.73
CA TYR A 56 4.64 -3.15 17.58
C TYR A 56 5.73 -4.14 17.99
N SER A 57 5.90 -5.18 17.18
CA SER A 57 6.88 -6.24 17.35
C SER A 57 7.58 -6.51 16.04
N GLU A 58 8.83 -6.92 16.11
CA GLU A 58 9.59 -7.24 14.91
C GLU A 58 9.23 -8.62 14.39
N TYR A 59 9.22 -8.77 13.07
CA TYR A 59 9.04 -10.06 12.42
C TYR A 59 10.05 -11.12 12.87
N PHE A 60 9.54 -12.34 13.05
CA PHE A 60 10.35 -13.55 13.06
C PHE A 60 10.11 -14.35 11.77
N PRO A 61 11.18 -14.88 11.13
CA PRO A 61 12.58 -14.50 11.32
C PRO A 61 12.94 -13.20 10.58
N ILE A 62 14.00 -12.51 11.00
CA ILE A 62 14.56 -11.33 10.31
C ILE A 62 15.98 -11.57 9.83
N GLY A 63 16.23 -11.33 8.53
CA GLY A 63 17.56 -11.39 7.92
C GLY A 63 18.33 -12.67 8.25
N ILE A 64 17.75 -13.85 8.02
CA ILE A 64 18.28 -15.18 8.39
C ILE A 64 19.73 -15.38 7.94
N ARG A 65 20.15 -14.79 6.82
CA ARG A 65 21.52 -14.91 6.28
C ARG A 65 22.55 -14.10 7.06
N LYS A 66 22.15 -13.12 7.87
CA LYS A 66 23.05 -12.23 8.62
C LYS A 66 23.36 -12.86 9.98
N LYS A 67 24.58 -13.39 10.18
CA LYS A 67 25.01 -14.01 11.46
C LYS A 67 24.75 -13.13 12.69
N ARG A 68 24.90 -11.82 12.56
CA ARG A 68 24.58 -10.84 13.62
C ARG A 68 23.13 -10.90 14.13
N ASN A 69 22.21 -11.46 13.35
CA ASN A 69 20.80 -11.57 13.71
C ASN A 69 20.47 -12.86 14.48
N ILE A 70 21.42 -13.73 14.83
CA ILE A 70 21.11 -15.00 15.54
C ILE A 70 20.42 -14.72 16.89
N PHE A 71 21.05 -13.91 17.76
CA PHE A 71 20.46 -13.57 19.06
C PHE A 71 19.15 -12.78 18.91
N ARG A 72 19.11 -11.83 17.96
CA ARG A 72 17.89 -11.08 17.62
C ARG A 72 16.74 -12.01 17.21
N ASN A 73 17.02 -13.02 16.37
CA ASN A 73 16.03 -14.02 15.97
C ASN A 73 15.62 -14.95 17.11
N LEU A 74 16.51 -15.26 18.06
CA LEU A 74 16.13 -16.02 19.25
C LEU A 74 15.12 -15.25 20.09
N VAL A 75 15.38 -13.97 20.36
CA VAL A 75 14.45 -13.08 21.07
C VAL A 75 13.13 -12.96 20.29
N ASN A 76 13.20 -12.68 18.98
CA ASN A 76 12.01 -12.55 18.14
C ASN A 76 11.20 -13.85 18.05
N PHE A 77 11.85 -15.02 18.10
CA PHE A 77 11.17 -16.31 18.14
C PHE A 77 10.32 -16.44 19.40
N PHE A 78 10.87 -16.12 20.58
CA PHE A 78 10.09 -16.16 21.82
C PHE A 78 8.97 -15.13 21.81
N VAL A 79 9.20 -13.91 21.31
CA VAL A 79 8.14 -12.91 21.13
C VAL A 79 7.04 -13.46 20.21
N PHE A 80 7.39 -14.02 19.04
CA PHE A 80 6.45 -14.62 18.10
C PHE A 80 5.67 -15.78 18.72
N LEU A 81 6.35 -16.70 19.41
CA LEU A 81 5.76 -17.85 20.10
C LEU A 81 4.75 -17.41 21.17
N PHE A 82 5.18 -16.57 22.10
CA PHE A 82 4.35 -16.13 23.22
C PHE A 82 3.19 -15.25 22.79
N THR A 83 3.39 -14.44 21.76
CA THR A 83 2.34 -13.65 21.12
C THR A 83 1.30 -14.56 20.50
N THR A 84 1.75 -15.53 19.69
CA THR A 84 0.85 -16.50 19.03
C THR A 84 0.03 -17.26 20.07
N ILE A 85 0.66 -17.79 21.11
CA ILE A 85 -0.02 -18.55 22.18
C ILE A 85 -1.08 -17.71 22.90
N ARG A 86 -0.79 -16.43 23.17
CA ARG A 86 -1.69 -15.54 23.91
C ARG A 86 -2.76 -14.85 23.06
N ALA A 87 -2.66 -14.93 21.74
CA ALA A 87 -3.63 -14.33 20.83
C ALA A 87 -4.95 -15.13 20.82
N ASP A 88 -6.07 -14.43 20.85
CA ASP A 88 -7.40 -15.01 20.65
C ASP A 88 -7.68 -15.20 19.14
N LEU A 89 -7.14 -14.28 18.32
CA LEU A 89 -7.24 -14.28 16.86
C LEU A 89 -5.90 -13.89 16.24
N ILE A 90 -5.53 -14.59 15.17
CA ILE A 90 -4.44 -14.20 14.28
C ILE A 90 -5.06 -13.55 13.05
N VAL A 91 -4.65 -12.32 12.78
CA VAL A 91 -5.02 -11.62 11.55
C VAL A 91 -3.80 -11.57 10.65
N ILE A 92 -3.97 -11.97 9.40
CA ILE A 92 -3.00 -11.77 8.33
C ILE A 92 -3.56 -10.62 7.52
N GLY A 93 -2.94 -9.45 7.72
CA GLY A 93 -3.54 -8.16 7.43
C GLY A 93 -3.53 -7.77 5.96
N GLY A 94 -4.18 -6.64 5.68
CA GLY A 94 -4.38 -6.06 4.37
C GLY A 94 -3.07 -5.66 3.69
N GLY A 95 -3.15 -5.42 2.38
CA GLY A 95 -1.95 -5.21 1.56
C GLY A 95 -1.65 -6.40 0.66
N GLY A 96 -0.63 -6.26 -0.18
CA GLY A 96 -0.20 -7.30 -1.13
C GLY A 96 0.72 -8.33 -0.49
N ILE A 97 0.35 -8.92 0.65
CA ILE A 97 1.26 -9.69 1.52
C ILE A 97 1.51 -11.14 1.05
N ILE A 98 0.65 -11.68 0.18
CA ILE A 98 0.79 -13.02 -0.37
C ILE A 98 1.27 -12.92 -1.82
N TYR A 99 2.56 -13.18 -2.04
CA TYR A 99 3.18 -13.17 -3.35
C TYR A 99 4.26 -14.25 -3.48
N ASP A 100 4.62 -14.61 -4.71
CA ASP A 100 5.54 -15.72 -4.99
C ASP A 100 6.90 -15.33 -5.57
N GLU A 101 7.07 -14.07 -5.96
CA GLU A 101 8.34 -13.50 -6.41
C GLU A 101 8.84 -12.39 -5.47
N GLU A 102 10.05 -12.55 -4.95
CA GLU A 102 10.72 -11.54 -4.14
C GLU A 102 12.07 -11.20 -4.78
N VAL A 103 12.24 -9.94 -5.20
CA VAL A 103 13.46 -9.48 -5.90
C VAL A 103 14.72 -9.69 -5.04
N GLN A 104 14.56 -9.66 -3.71
CA GLN A 104 15.66 -9.70 -2.75
C GLN A 104 15.97 -11.12 -2.21
N SER A 105 15.24 -12.16 -2.64
CA SER A 105 15.37 -13.51 -2.08
C SER A 105 15.16 -14.61 -3.12
N THR A 106 16.01 -15.63 -3.08
CA THR A 106 15.85 -16.86 -3.89
C THR A 106 14.86 -17.86 -3.27
N LYS A 107 14.36 -17.60 -2.05
CA LYS A 107 13.36 -18.45 -1.40
C LYS A 107 11.97 -17.88 -1.65
N ASN A 108 11.03 -18.76 -1.99
CA ASN A 108 9.66 -18.38 -2.24
C ASN A 108 8.99 -17.85 -0.94
N PRO A 109 8.47 -16.60 -0.92
CA PRO A 109 7.86 -16.01 0.27
C PRO A 109 6.70 -16.83 0.85
N LEU A 110 5.99 -17.58 -0.01
CA LEU A 110 4.90 -18.48 0.39
C LEU A 110 5.35 -19.58 1.35
N ASP A 111 6.62 -20.00 1.32
CA ASP A 111 7.12 -21.02 2.24
C ASP A 111 7.14 -20.49 3.69
N SER A 112 7.43 -19.20 3.87
CA SER A 112 7.35 -18.54 5.17
C SER A 112 5.91 -18.48 5.70
N TRP A 113 4.94 -18.26 4.81
CA TRP A 113 3.51 -18.29 5.14
C TRP A 113 3.01 -19.69 5.47
N ILE A 114 3.46 -20.72 4.74
CA ILE A 114 3.16 -22.12 5.08
C ILE A 114 3.70 -22.45 6.47
N PHE A 115 4.94 -22.05 6.79
CA PHE A 115 5.51 -22.24 8.13
C PHE A 115 4.65 -21.58 9.21
N ARG A 116 4.35 -20.28 9.06
CA ARG A 116 3.53 -19.53 10.03
C ARG A 116 2.15 -20.16 10.20
N ARG A 117 1.49 -20.53 9.11
CA ARG A 117 0.19 -21.21 9.15
C ARG A 117 0.26 -22.52 9.94
N ARG A 118 1.28 -23.35 9.67
CA ARG A 118 1.45 -24.62 10.42
C ARG A 118 1.66 -24.37 11.90
N PHE A 119 2.40 -23.31 12.24
CA PHE A 119 2.64 -22.88 13.61
C PHE A 119 1.35 -22.38 14.29
N PHE A 120 0.57 -21.51 13.65
CA PHE A 120 -0.73 -21.05 14.17
C PHE A 120 -1.69 -22.22 14.42
N ARG A 121 -1.71 -23.20 13.50
CA ARG A 121 -2.51 -24.41 13.65
C ARG A 121 -2.06 -25.28 14.83
N LEU A 122 -0.75 -25.37 15.11
CA LEU A 122 -0.23 -26.14 16.24
C LEU A 122 -0.80 -25.64 17.58
N PHE A 123 -1.09 -24.34 17.67
CA PHE A 123 -1.71 -23.71 18.82
C PHE A 123 -3.22 -23.46 18.66
N PHE A 124 -3.87 -24.16 17.72
CA PHE A 124 -5.31 -24.10 17.45
C PHE A 124 -5.85 -22.68 17.24
N LYS A 125 -5.04 -21.78 16.66
CA LYS A 125 -5.43 -20.39 16.47
C LYS A 125 -6.39 -20.22 15.31
N LYS A 126 -7.42 -19.40 15.51
CA LYS A 126 -8.26 -18.88 14.44
C LYS A 126 -7.41 -17.92 13.61
N VAL A 127 -7.36 -18.14 12.31
CA VAL A 127 -6.62 -17.30 11.35
C VAL A 127 -7.61 -16.61 10.44
N HIS A 128 -7.59 -15.29 10.43
CA HIS A 128 -8.40 -14.44 9.58
C HIS A 128 -7.49 -13.74 8.58
N PHE A 129 -7.70 -14.02 7.30
CA PHE A 129 -7.08 -13.25 6.22
C PHE A 129 -7.95 -12.02 5.98
N PHE A 130 -7.49 -10.86 6.43
CA PHE A 130 -8.26 -9.63 6.42
C PHE A 130 -7.93 -8.82 5.18
N ARG A 131 -8.86 -8.82 4.21
CA ARG A 131 -8.82 -8.00 2.99
C ARG A 131 -7.47 -8.04 2.26
N VAL A 132 -6.92 -9.24 2.12
CA VAL A 132 -5.57 -9.44 1.58
C VAL A 132 -5.56 -9.30 0.06
N GLY A 133 -4.52 -8.65 -0.47
CA GLY A 133 -4.18 -8.70 -1.88
C GLY A 133 -3.21 -9.86 -2.14
N ILE A 134 -3.46 -10.60 -3.22
CA ILE A 134 -2.69 -11.77 -3.63
C ILE A 134 -2.06 -11.46 -4.98
N ASN A 135 -0.80 -11.86 -5.18
CA ASN A 135 -0.11 -11.69 -6.45
C ASN A 135 0.74 -12.93 -6.77
N ILE A 136 0.19 -13.85 -7.54
CA ILE A 136 0.84 -15.12 -7.88
C ILE A 136 1.12 -15.13 -9.37
N LYS A 137 2.39 -15.03 -9.74
CA LYS A 137 2.81 -15.02 -11.14
C LYS A 137 3.06 -16.41 -11.69
N ASN A 138 3.52 -17.34 -10.84
CA ASN A 138 3.86 -18.69 -11.26
C ASN A 138 2.80 -19.68 -10.79
N GLU A 139 2.03 -20.22 -11.74
CA GLU A 139 0.93 -21.16 -11.49
C GLU A 139 1.35 -22.42 -10.70
N ILE A 140 2.63 -22.82 -10.77
CA ILE A 140 3.17 -23.96 -10.00
C ILE A 140 2.99 -23.74 -8.49
N ASN A 141 2.95 -22.47 -8.05
CA ASN A 141 2.78 -22.09 -6.65
C ASN A 141 1.33 -22.18 -6.16
N SER A 142 0.36 -22.48 -7.02
CA SER A 142 -1.05 -22.67 -6.67
C SER A 142 -1.25 -23.67 -5.53
N LYS A 143 -0.45 -24.75 -5.49
CA LYS A 143 -0.49 -25.73 -4.39
C LYS A 143 -0.04 -25.14 -3.05
N LYS A 144 0.89 -24.19 -3.05
CA LYS A 144 1.34 -23.48 -1.85
C LYS A 144 0.26 -22.52 -1.36
N VAL A 145 -0.37 -21.79 -2.27
CA VAL A 145 -1.51 -20.91 -1.97
C VAL A 145 -2.63 -21.71 -1.29
N LYS A 146 -3.07 -22.83 -1.86
CA LYS A 146 -4.07 -23.73 -1.21
C LYS A 146 -3.67 -24.15 0.20
N LYS A 147 -2.37 -24.38 0.45
CA LYS A 147 -1.89 -24.73 1.80
C LYS A 147 -1.94 -23.54 2.76
N ILE A 148 -1.72 -22.31 2.31
CA ILE A 148 -1.75 -21.12 3.16
C ILE A 148 -3.17 -20.85 3.66
N PHE A 149 -4.17 -20.90 2.79
CA PHE A 149 -5.55 -20.54 3.13
C PHE A 149 -6.38 -21.69 3.74
N LYS A 150 -5.89 -22.92 3.74
CA LYS A 150 -6.63 -24.08 4.26
C LYS A 150 -6.88 -23.98 5.77
N ASN A 151 -8.14 -24.24 6.16
CA ASN A 151 -8.67 -24.21 7.54
C ASN A 151 -8.57 -22.80 8.18
N SER A 152 -8.69 -21.75 7.38
CA SER A 152 -8.81 -20.38 7.89
C SER A 152 -10.19 -20.17 8.50
N TYR A 153 -10.26 -19.30 9.51
CA TYR A 153 -11.51 -18.92 10.15
C TYR A 153 -12.36 -18.03 9.22
N LYS A 154 -11.73 -17.05 8.58
CA LYS A 154 -12.35 -16.12 7.63
C LYS A 154 -11.32 -15.69 6.59
N ILE A 155 -11.77 -15.52 5.34
CA ILE A 155 -10.92 -15.09 4.22
C ILE A 155 -11.64 -13.97 3.48
N GLU A 156 -11.06 -12.79 3.53
CA GLU A 156 -11.48 -11.60 2.80
C GLU A 156 -10.34 -11.17 1.88
N VAL A 157 -10.69 -10.78 0.66
CA VAL A 157 -9.77 -10.22 -0.33
C VAL A 157 -10.26 -8.84 -0.76
N ARG A 158 -9.35 -8.01 -1.28
CA ARG A 158 -9.66 -6.61 -1.59
C ARG A 158 -9.78 -6.25 -3.08
N ASP A 159 -9.49 -7.21 -3.95
CA ASP A 159 -9.44 -7.02 -5.40
C ASP A 159 -10.00 -8.23 -6.14
N ASN A 160 -10.48 -8.02 -7.37
CA ASN A 160 -11.17 -9.05 -8.13
C ASN A 160 -10.22 -10.15 -8.58
N TYR A 161 -8.98 -9.78 -8.94
CA TYR A 161 -7.94 -10.74 -9.25
C TYR A 161 -7.74 -11.77 -8.12
N SER A 162 -7.58 -11.30 -6.89
CA SER A 162 -7.39 -12.17 -5.71
C SER A 162 -8.59 -13.06 -5.45
N PHE A 163 -9.81 -12.53 -5.64
CA PHE A 163 -11.06 -13.28 -5.48
C PHE A 163 -11.16 -14.43 -6.49
N GLU A 164 -11.00 -14.13 -7.79
CA GLU A 164 -11.09 -15.14 -8.85
C GLU A 164 -9.95 -16.16 -8.76
N LEU A 165 -8.75 -15.75 -8.34
CA LEU A 165 -7.65 -16.66 -8.06
C LEU A 165 -8.03 -17.66 -6.95
N LEU A 166 -8.51 -17.20 -5.79
CA LEU A 166 -8.89 -18.10 -4.70
C LEU A 166 -10.07 -19.01 -5.09
N LYS A 167 -11.05 -18.47 -5.82
CA LYS A 167 -12.19 -19.23 -6.34
C LYS A 167 -11.76 -20.34 -7.30
N SER A 168 -10.83 -20.06 -8.23
CA SER A 168 -10.27 -21.08 -9.12
C SER A 168 -9.54 -22.20 -8.37
N LEU A 169 -9.03 -21.89 -7.18
CA LEU A 169 -8.38 -22.84 -6.28
C LEU A 169 -9.36 -23.61 -5.39
N GLY A 170 -10.66 -23.33 -5.45
CA GLY A 170 -11.70 -23.92 -4.61
C GLY A 170 -11.68 -23.39 -3.18
N ILE A 171 -11.24 -22.15 -2.98
CA ILE A 171 -11.14 -21.49 -1.68
C ILE A 171 -12.24 -20.42 -1.60
N ASN A 172 -13.16 -20.59 -0.67
CA ASN A 172 -14.21 -19.61 -0.42
C ASN A 172 -13.61 -18.37 0.25
N SER A 173 -13.90 -17.20 -0.32
CA SER A 173 -13.52 -15.89 0.21
C SER A 173 -14.64 -14.90 -0.09
N THR A 174 -14.62 -13.75 0.58
CA THR A 174 -15.47 -12.60 0.24
C THR A 174 -14.60 -11.47 -0.30
N ILE A 175 -15.18 -10.67 -1.20
CA ILE A 175 -14.55 -9.45 -1.69
C ILE A 175 -15.03 -8.26 -0.86
N GLU A 176 -14.09 -7.47 -0.36
CA GLU A 176 -14.32 -6.30 0.48
C GLU A 176 -13.50 -5.12 -0.04
N LYS A 177 -13.85 -3.88 0.29
CA LYS A 177 -13.03 -2.72 -0.12
C LYS A 177 -11.72 -2.66 0.66
N ASP A 178 -10.65 -2.17 0.03
CA ASP A 178 -9.40 -1.84 0.71
C ASP A 178 -9.66 -1.04 2.00
N PRO A 179 -9.00 -1.35 3.14
CA PRO A 179 -9.21 -0.63 4.40
C PRO A 179 -9.10 0.90 4.28
N VAL A 180 -8.26 1.42 3.39
CA VAL A 180 -8.05 2.87 3.22
C VAL A 180 -9.30 3.58 2.70
N PHE A 181 -10.25 2.89 2.06
CA PHE A 181 -11.55 3.47 1.71
C PHE A 181 -12.36 3.96 2.92
N TYR A 182 -12.04 3.47 4.12
CA TYR A 182 -12.71 3.82 5.36
C TYR A 182 -11.92 4.87 6.17
N ASP A 183 -10.90 5.53 5.60
CA ASP A 183 -10.01 6.41 6.36
C ASP A 183 -10.71 7.65 6.92
N SER A 184 -11.73 8.17 6.23
CA SER A 184 -12.63 9.23 6.70
C SER A 184 -13.70 8.74 7.69
N GLY A 185 -13.75 7.44 8.00
CA GLY A 185 -14.72 6.79 8.89
C GLY A 185 -15.90 6.14 8.15
N GLU A 186 -16.29 6.67 6.99
CA GLU A 186 -17.39 6.18 6.16
C GLU A 186 -17.00 6.14 4.68
N LEU A 187 -17.68 5.30 3.90
CA LEU A 187 -17.47 5.25 2.46
C LEU A 187 -18.10 6.48 1.80
N THR A 188 -17.31 7.25 1.05
CA THR A 188 -17.86 8.31 0.21
C THR A 188 -18.45 7.76 -1.08
N THR A 189 -19.61 8.29 -1.44
CA THR A 189 -20.32 8.02 -2.70
C THR A 189 -20.14 9.15 -3.72
N LYS A 190 -19.48 10.26 -3.34
CA LYS A 190 -19.26 11.37 -4.28
C LYS A 190 -18.18 11.00 -5.28
N LYS A 191 -18.45 11.31 -6.54
CA LYS A 191 -17.49 11.11 -7.63
C LYS A 191 -16.49 12.28 -7.63
N SER A 192 -15.24 12.01 -7.33
CA SER A 192 -14.14 12.98 -7.45
C SER A 192 -13.22 12.71 -8.64
N ILE A 193 -13.40 11.60 -9.34
CA ILE A 193 -12.64 11.32 -10.57
C ILE A 193 -13.12 12.22 -11.71
N ILE A 194 -12.22 13.05 -12.22
CA ILE A 194 -12.48 13.98 -13.33
C ILE A 194 -11.92 13.48 -14.65
N GLY A 195 -10.97 12.54 -14.62
CA GLY A 195 -10.40 11.93 -15.82
C GLY A 195 -9.57 10.69 -15.51
N THR A 196 -9.32 9.89 -16.54
CA THR A 196 -8.33 8.81 -16.49
C THR A 196 -7.56 8.74 -17.79
N VAL A 197 -6.27 8.51 -17.69
CA VAL A 197 -5.39 8.34 -18.85
C VAL A 197 -4.32 7.31 -18.54
N SER A 198 -3.84 6.60 -19.56
CA SER A 198 -2.64 5.77 -19.42
C SER A 198 -1.42 6.66 -19.14
N SER A 199 -0.54 6.25 -18.23
CA SER A 199 0.66 7.00 -17.88
C SER A 199 1.59 7.26 -19.07
N TYR A 200 1.51 6.44 -20.13
CA TYR A 200 2.26 6.66 -21.38
C TYR A 200 1.77 7.86 -22.20
N PHE A 201 0.56 8.36 -21.94
CA PHE A 201 -0.01 9.58 -22.54
C PHE A 201 -0.12 10.72 -21.52
N PHE A 202 0.72 10.69 -20.47
CA PHE A 202 0.83 11.80 -19.54
C PHE A 202 1.61 12.95 -20.16
N ASP A 203 0.89 13.98 -20.61
CA ASP A 203 1.47 15.19 -21.19
C ASP A 203 0.63 16.43 -20.86
N LYS A 204 1.10 17.62 -21.28
CA LYS A 204 0.47 18.91 -20.98
C LYS A 204 -0.94 19.07 -21.55
N THR A 205 -1.30 18.33 -22.60
CA THR A 205 -2.63 18.42 -23.24
C THR A 205 -3.76 17.97 -22.32
N LEU A 206 -3.44 17.19 -21.28
CA LEU A 206 -4.40 16.81 -20.23
C LEU A 206 -4.95 18.00 -19.44
N PHE A 207 -4.29 19.15 -19.52
CA PHE A 207 -4.56 20.30 -18.66
C PHE A 207 -5.09 21.52 -19.41
N THR A 208 -5.20 21.46 -20.75
CA THR A 208 -5.55 22.64 -21.57
C THR A 208 -6.96 23.15 -21.32
N ASP A 209 -7.86 22.29 -20.83
CA ASP A 209 -9.25 22.62 -20.57
C ASP A 209 -9.49 23.02 -19.09
N PHE A 210 -8.44 23.12 -18.27
CA PHE A 210 -8.53 23.44 -16.85
C PHE A 210 -8.10 24.89 -16.58
N ASP A 211 -8.85 25.59 -15.72
CA ASP A 211 -8.38 26.84 -15.12
C ASP A 211 -7.42 26.52 -13.97
N LEU A 212 -6.14 26.73 -14.21
CA LEU A 212 -5.04 26.38 -13.32
C LEU A 212 -4.57 27.54 -12.44
N SER A 213 -5.03 28.76 -12.71
CA SER A 213 -4.48 29.96 -12.05
C SER A 213 -4.75 29.93 -10.54
N GLY A 214 -3.68 29.96 -9.75
CA GLY A 214 -3.75 29.92 -8.28
C GLY A 214 -4.11 28.55 -7.68
N LYS A 215 -4.28 27.50 -8.51
CA LYS A 215 -4.61 26.15 -8.04
C LYS A 215 -3.38 25.42 -7.50
N LYS A 216 -3.57 24.61 -6.46
CA LYS A 216 -2.59 23.67 -5.94
C LYS A 216 -2.81 22.29 -6.55
N ILE A 217 -1.87 21.85 -7.38
CA ILE A 217 -1.92 20.57 -8.09
C ILE A 217 -1.01 19.57 -7.37
N GLY A 218 -1.60 18.55 -6.76
CA GLY A 218 -0.87 17.42 -6.18
C GLY A 218 -0.39 16.44 -7.24
N LEU A 219 0.89 16.09 -7.25
CA LEU A 219 1.47 15.13 -8.20
C LEU A 219 1.99 13.90 -7.45
N ALA A 220 1.24 12.79 -7.54
CA ALA A 220 1.53 11.52 -6.88
C ALA A 220 1.89 10.44 -7.91
N ILE A 221 3.11 10.54 -8.45
CA ILE A 221 3.63 9.70 -9.56
C ILE A 221 4.81 8.82 -9.13
N ARG A 222 5.09 7.78 -9.93
CA ARG A 222 6.18 6.81 -9.71
C ARG A 222 7.05 6.67 -10.96
N ALA A 223 8.35 6.55 -10.75
CA ALA A 223 9.33 6.27 -11.81
C ALA A 223 9.06 4.97 -12.59
N GLY A 224 9.38 4.96 -13.89
CA GLY A 224 9.48 3.78 -14.75
C GLY A 224 8.22 3.41 -15.54
N TYR A 225 7.25 4.31 -15.65
CA TYR A 225 5.94 4.02 -16.25
C TYR A 225 5.44 5.06 -17.25
N PHE A 226 6.24 6.06 -17.57
CA PHE A 226 5.82 7.13 -18.48
C PHE A 226 6.30 6.93 -19.92
N VAL A 227 7.28 6.06 -20.15
CA VAL A 227 7.85 5.80 -21.49
C VAL A 227 8.21 4.33 -21.63
N GLU A 228 8.30 3.85 -22.88
CA GLU A 228 8.75 2.48 -23.15
C GLU A 228 10.20 2.27 -22.71
N LYS A 229 10.49 1.04 -22.25
CA LYS A 229 11.82 0.70 -21.75
C LYS A 229 12.87 0.77 -22.86
N SER A 230 13.87 1.60 -22.63
CA SER A 230 15.04 1.77 -23.49
C SER A 230 16.22 2.28 -22.66
N ASN A 231 17.42 2.31 -23.24
CA ASN A 231 18.62 2.82 -22.57
C ASN A 231 18.54 4.30 -22.18
N ILE A 232 17.59 5.06 -22.75
CA ILE A 232 17.38 6.50 -22.49
C ILE A 232 16.03 6.76 -21.79
N SER A 233 15.29 5.71 -21.41
CA SER A 233 13.93 5.81 -20.85
C SER A 233 13.86 6.72 -19.64
N SER A 234 14.76 6.59 -18.65
CA SER A 234 14.78 7.45 -17.46
C SER A 234 14.86 8.94 -17.81
N ARG A 235 15.73 9.32 -18.77
CA ARG A 235 15.89 10.71 -19.20
C ARG A 235 14.66 11.23 -19.96
N MET A 236 14.05 10.39 -20.80
CA MET A 236 12.84 10.75 -21.54
C MET A 236 11.65 10.96 -20.59
N GLU A 237 11.53 10.09 -19.59
CA GLU A 237 10.52 10.16 -18.55
C GLU A 237 10.65 11.44 -17.71
N GLU A 238 11.87 11.74 -17.23
CA GLU A 238 12.13 12.99 -16.52
C GLU A 238 11.80 14.21 -17.39
N GLY A 239 12.21 14.22 -18.66
CA GLY A 239 11.90 15.32 -19.58
C GLY A 239 10.40 15.56 -19.77
N ARG A 240 9.62 14.48 -19.91
CA ARG A 240 8.16 14.53 -20.04
C ARG A 240 7.48 15.08 -18.80
N ILE A 241 7.89 14.60 -17.62
CA ILE A 241 7.34 15.09 -16.34
C ILE A 241 7.69 16.57 -16.15
N ARG A 242 8.93 16.97 -16.49
CA ARG A 242 9.36 18.37 -16.42
C ARG A 242 8.55 19.26 -17.35
N GLU A 243 8.27 18.83 -18.59
CA GLU A 243 7.41 19.59 -19.50
C GLU A 243 6.02 19.84 -18.89
N VAL A 244 5.41 18.83 -18.26
CA VAL A 244 4.12 18.98 -17.59
C VAL A 244 4.20 19.94 -16.41
N ILE A 245 5.19 19.78 -15.53
CA ILE A 245 5.36 20.67 -14.36
C ILE A 245 5.53 22.12 -14.82
N ASN A 246 6.38 22.36 -15.81
CA ASN A 246 6.67 23.70 -16.31
C ASN A 246 5.44 24.33 -16.97
N TYR A 247 4.61 23.52 -17.65
CA TYR A 247 3.31 23.97 -18.16
C TYR A 247 2.38 24.38 -17.01
N LEU A 248 2.18 23.52 -16.00
CA LEU A 248 1.31 23.81 -14.87
C LEU A 248 1.72 25.09 -14.12
N VAL A 249 3.01 25.25 -13.85
CA VAL A 249 3.57 26.45 -13.21
C VAL A 249 3.42 27.68 -14.12
N GLY A 250 3.65 27.53 -15.42
CA GLY A 250 3.48 28.60 -16.41
C GLY A 250 2.05 29.14 -16.50
N GLU A 251 1.05 28.27 -16.30
CA GLU A 251 -0.38 28.64 -16.21
C GLU A 251 -0.78 29.18 -14.81
N GLY A 252 0.18 29.39 -13.91
CA GLY A 252 -0.02 30.01 -12.60
C GLY A 252 -0.43 29.04 -11.48
N ALA A 253 -0.26 27.73 -11.68
CA ALA A 253 -0.49 26.74 -10.63
C ALA A 253 0.69 26.61 -9.66
N GLN A 254 0.41 26.09 -8.47
CA GLN A 254 1.41 25.60 -7.53
C GLN A 254 1.45 24.08 -7.60
N VAL A 255 2.61 23.49 -7.88
CA VAL A 255 2.78 22.04 -7.92
C VAL A 255 3.26 21.53 -6.56
N VAL A 256 2.56 20.55 -6.01
CA VAL A 256 2.90 19.88 -4.75
C VAL A 256 3.22 18.41 -5.06
N LEU A 257 4.49 18.02 -4.96
CA LEU A 257 4.94 16.66 -5.17
C LEU A 257 4.62 15.79 -3.94
N LEU A 258 3.96 14.65 -4.18
CA LEU A 258 3.39 13.78 -3.14
C LEU A 258 3.99 12.35 -3.20
N PRO A 259 5.21 12.15 -2.69
CA PRO A 259 5.85 10.84 -2.65
C PRO A 259 5.10 9.89 -1.71
N HIS A 260 4.64 8.74 -2.21
CA HIS A 260 3.94 7.74 -1.37
C HIS A 260 4.89 6.69 -0.79
N SER A 261 6.16 6.75 -1.14
CA SER A 261 7.18 5.80 -0.74
C SER A 261 8.50 6.52 -0.50
N PHE A 262 9.05 6.36 0.70
CA PHE A 262 10.34 6.91 1.16
C PHE A 262 11.32 5.79 1.46
N HIS A 263 11.33 4.76 0.60
CA HIS A 263 12.05 3.51 0.84
C HIS A 263 13.57 3.72 1.00
N ASP A 264 14.13 3.32 2.14
CA ASP A 264 15.53 3.62 2.50
C ASP A 264 16.59 2.84 1.70
N SER A 265 16.22 1.69 1.12
CA SER A 265 17.19 0.75 0.54
C SER A 265 16.90 0.32 -0.90
N ASP A 266 15.92 0.94 -1.55
CA ASP A 266 15.52 0.62 -2.92
C ASP A 266 15.12 1.92 -3.61
N ASP A 267 16.09 2.52 -4.29
CA ASP A 267 15.95 3.79 -4.99
C ASP A 267 14.82 3.74 -6.04
N LEU A 268 14.60 2.59 -6.68
CA LEU A 268 13.52 2.42 -7.66
C LEU A 268 12.14 2.35 -7.00
N ALA A 269 12.09 2.02 -5.71
CA ALA A 269 10.86 2.04 -4.93
C ALA A 269 10.65 3.37 -4.19
N ASN A 270 11.65 4.25 -4.15
CA ASN A 270 11.61 5.53 -3.43
C ASN A 270 11.07 6.65 -4.33
N ASP A 271 9.80 7.03 -4.11
CA ASP A 271 9.18 8.14 -4.84
C ASP A 271 9.81 9.47 -4.47
N PHE A 272 10.19 9.66 -3.21
CA PHE A 272 10.77 10.92 -2.76
C PHE A 272 12.06 11.22 -3.53
N LEU A 273 12.96 10.23 -3.61
CA LEU A 273 14.20 10.37 -4.38
C LEU A 273 13.92 10.73 -5.84
N PHE A 274 12.99 10.04 -6.49
CA PHE A 274 12.63 10.36 -7.88
C PHE A 274 12.04 11.78 -8.02
N LEU A 275 11.11 12.15 -7.15
CA LEU A 275 10.40 13.43 -7.23
C LEU A 275 11.33 14.62 -6.90
N THR A 276 12.38 14.42 -6.11
CA THR A 276 13.36 15.49 -5.84
C THR A 276 14.07 15.99 -7.10
N ASN A 277 14.13 15.21 -8.18
CA ASN A 277 14.71 15.65 -9.47
C ASN A 277 13.95 16.83 -10.12
N PHE A 278 12.73 17.10 -9.65
CA PHE A 278 11.87 18.19 -10.15
C PHE A 278 11.79 19.38 -9.18
N VAL A 279 12.47 19.31 -8.03
CA VAL A 279 12.49 20.38 -7.02
C VAL A 279 13.62 21.34 -7.37
N GLY A 280 13.29 22.39 -8.12
CA GLY A 280 14.25 23.44 -8.50
C GLY A 280 13.65 24.67 -9.17
N GLU A 281 12.34 24.66 -9.42
CA GLU A 281 11.61 25.74 -10.08
C GLU A 281 10.70 26.46 -9.08
N THR A 282 10.53 27.77 -9.25
CA THR A 282 9.57 28.55 -8.44
C THR A 282 8.17 28.00 -8.67
N GLY A 283 7.42 27.72 -7.59
CA GLY A 283 6.08 27.16 -7.69
C GLY A 283 6.00 25.63 -7.55
N VAL A 284 7.13 24.94 -7.36
CA VAL A 284 7.18 23.50 -7.05
C VAL A 284 7.61 23.27 -5.60
N SER A 285 6.85 22.46 -4.86
CA SER A 285 7.15 22.03 -3.49
C SER A 285 7.05 20.52 -3.37
N ILE A 286 7.69 19.93 -2.36
CA ILE A 286 7.63 18.48 -2.08
C ILE A 286 7.37 18.25 -0.60
N LYS A 287 6.49 17.28 -0.30
CA LYS A 287 6.23 16.80 1.06
C LYS A 287 7.35 15.86 1.51
N GLN A 288 7.84 16.06 2.73
CA GLN A 288 9.11 15.49 3.23
C GLN A 288 8.96 14.11 3.87
N ASP A 289 7.75 13.74 4.30
CA ASP A 289 7.49 12.44 4.92
C ASP A 289 6.05 11.94 4.68
N MET A 290 5.76 10.73 5.16
CA MET A 290 4.46 10.10 5.02
C MET A 290 3.33 10.87 5.73
N ASN A 291 3.61 11.53 6.86
CA ASN A 291 2.60 12.31 7.59
C ASN A 291 2.23 13.57 6.81
N GLU A 292 3.21 14.29 6.29
CA GLU A 292 2.98 15.47 5.45
C GLU A 292 2.14 15.12 4.21
N VAL A 293 2.45 14.00 3.55
CA VAL A 293 1.68 13.53 2.39
C VAL A 293 0.25 13.17 2.82
N TYR A 294 0.09 12.44 3.92
CA TYR A 294 -1.22 12.05 4.43
C TYR A 294 -2.09 13.27 4.80
N GLU A 295 -1.55 14.21 5.56
CA GLU A 295 -2.24 15.42 5.99
C GLU A 295 -2.60 16.32 4.81
N THR A 296 -1.81 16.31 3.72
CA THR A 296 -2.16 17.01 2.47
C THR A 296 -3.52 16.54 1.91
N TYR A 297 -3.75 15.22 1.88
CA TYR A 297 -5.05 14.68 1.43
C TYR A 297 -6.15 14.94 2.46
N LYS A 298 -5.89 14.61 3.72
CA LYS A 298 -6.87 14.67 4.80
C LYS A 298 -7.39 16.10 5.04
N ASN A 299 -6.51 17.08 4.99
CA ASN A 299 -6.85 18.50 5.18
C ASN A 299 -7.22 19.19 3.86
N LYS A 300 -7.27 18.45 2.75
CA LYS A 300 -7.60 18.95 1.40
C LYS A 300 -6.76 20.15 1.00
N GLU A 301 -5.43 20.05 1.18
CA GLU A 301 -4.49 21.13 0.90
C GLU A 301 -4.20 21.33 -0.59
N ILE A 302 -4.68 20.43 -1.44
CA ILE A 302 -4.59 20.48 -2.90
C ILE A 302 -5.99 20.58 -3.53
N ASP A 303 -6.08 21.30 -4.65
CA ASP A 303 -7.32 21.47 -5.39
C ASP A 303 -7.59 20.32 -6.37
N ILE A 304 -6.53 19.78 -6.98
CA ILE A 304 -6.59 18.67 -7.94
C ILE A 304 -5.42 17.73 -7.67
N CYS A 305 -5.65 16.42 -7.71
CA CYS A 305 -4.60 15.41 -7.64
C CYS A 305 -4.38 14.70 -8.99
N ILE A 306 -3.13 14.54 -9.38
CA ILE A 306 -2.70 13.67 -10.47
C ILE A 306 -2.19 12.38 -9.82
N ALA A 307 -3.05 11.36 -9.85
CA ALA A 307 -2.96 10.20 -8.98
C ALA A 307 -2.56 8.96 -9.78
N MET A 308 -1.30 8.56 -9.68
CA MET A 308 -0.81 7.30 -10.26
C MET A 308 -0.77 6.19 -9.22
N ARG A 309 -0.29 6.49 -8.01
CA ARG A 309 -0.21 5.53 -6.90
C ARG A 309 -1.62 5.08 -6.48
N LEU A 310 -1.80 3.77 -6.21
CA LEU A 310 -3.10 3.23 -5.78
C LEU A 310 -3.70 4.01 -4.60
N HIS A 311 -2.89 4.30 -3.58
CA HIS A 311 -3.38 5.00 -2.40
C HIS A 311 -3.53 6.51 -2.60
N SER A 312 -2.89 7.14 -3.59
CA SER A 312 -3.24 8.53 -3.94
C SER A 312 -4.62 8.61 -4.59
N ILE A 313 -4.98 7.61 -5.40
CA ILE A 313 -6.33 7.48 -5.99
C ILE A 313 -7.38 7.29 -4.88
N ILE A 314 -7.15 6.33 -3.97
CA ILE A 314 -8.09 6.05 -2.88
C ILE A 314 -8.21 7.26 -1.95
N LEU A 315 -7.11 7.91 -1.55
CA LEU A 315 -7.16 9.08 -0.68
C LEU A 315 -7.84 10.28 -1.35
N SER A 316 -7.58 10.51 -2.63
CA SER A 316 -8.29 11.56 -3.39
C SER A 316 -9.79 11.29 -3.46
N HIS A 317 -10.19 10.03 -3.63
CA HIS A 317 -11.59 9.63 -3.56
C HIS A 317 -12.18 9.88 -2.18
N VAL A 318 -11.57 9.29 -1.15
CA VAL A 318 -12.03 9.34 0.25
C VAL A 318 -12.20 10.77 0.76
N TYR A 319 -11.26 11.65 0.43
CA TYR A 319 -11.28 13.07 0.84
C TYR A 319 -11.96 13.98 -0.18
N GLU A 320 -12.60 13.43 -1.21
CA GLU A 320 -13.37 14.16 -2.22
C GLU A 320 -12.53 15.24 -2.95
N ILE A 321 -11.25 14.96 -3.17
CA ILE A 321 -10.34 15.82 -3.95
C ILE A 321 -10.49 15.43 -5.42
N PRO A 322 -10.83 16.36 -6.32
CA PRO A 322 -10.85 16.12 -7.76
C PRO A 322 -9.54 15.49 -8.24
N PHE A 323 -9.59 14.40 -9.01
CA PHE A 323 -8.36 13.76 -9.46
C PHE A 323 -8.41 13.19 -10.89
N ILE A 324 -7.24 13.22 -11.54
CA ILE A 324 -6.97 12.51 -12.79
C ILE A 324 -6.19 11.24 -12.43
N GLY A 325 -6.78 10.08 -12.73
CA GLY A 325 -6.14 8.78 -12.50
C GLY A 325 -5.17 8.41 -13.62
N LEU A 326 -3.90 8.18 -13.28
CA LEU A 326 -2.90 7.66 -14.21
C LEU A 326 -2.83 6.13 -14.11
N SER A 327 -3.36 5.47 -15.12
CA SER A 327 -3.32 4.02 -15.27
C SER A 327 -1.92 3.55 -15.67
N TYR A 328 -1.37 2.61 -14.91
CA TYR A 328 -0.07 1.97 -15.21
C TYR A 328 -0.02 0.48 -14.85
N SER A 329 -1.04 -0.04 -14.15
CA SER A 329 -1.10 -1.41 -13.68
C SER A 329 -2.54 -1.87 -13.52
N THR A 330 -2.78 -3.18 -13.63
CA THR A 330 -4.10 -3.79 -13.46
C THR A 330 -4.76 -3.45 -12.13
N LYS A 331 -3.97 -3.34 -11.05
CA LYS A 331 -4.47 -2.96 -9.72
C LYS A 331 -5.05 -1.55 -9.69
N THR A 332 -4.37 -0.62 -10.35
CA THR A 332 -4.82 0.77 -10.48
C THR A 332 -6.10 0.81 -11.33
N ASP A 333 -6.14 0.04 -12.41
CA ASP A 333 -7.28 -0.01 -13.33
C ASP A 333 -8.56 -0.54 -12.69
N GLU A 334 -8.45 -1.59 -11.87
CA GLU A 334 -9.60 -2.14 -11.13
C GLU A 334 -10.26 -1.07 -10.25
N VAL A 335 -9.45 -0.33 -9.48
CA VAL A 335 -9.97 0.75 -8.62
C VAL A 335 -10.50 1.92 -9.44
N LEU A 336 -9.80 2.37 -10.47
CA LEU A 336 -10.29 3.45 -11.34
C LEU A 336 -11.62 3.09 -12.02
N ASN A 337 -11.79 1.82 -12.43
CA ASN A 337 -13.03 1.34 -13.03
C ASN A 337 -14.16 1.21 -12.01
N GLU A 338 -13.85 0.85 -10.76
CA GLU A 338 -14.83 0.87 -9.66
C GLU A 338 -15.33 2.30 -9.39
N LEU A 339 -14.42 3.27 -9.30
CA LEU A 339 -14.74 4.66 -8.97
C LEU A 339 -15.45 5.44 -10.10
N LYS A 340 -15.45 4.91 -11.32
CA LYS A 340 -16.17 5.51 -12.44
C LYS A 340 -17.66 5.18 -12.44
N LYS A 341 -18.03 4.00 -11.91
CA LYS A 341 -19.41 3.53 -11.79
C LYS A 341 -20.15 4.39 -10.77
#